data_AF-A0A3B8W9T9-F1
#
_entry.id   AF-A0A3B8W9T9-F1
#
_cell.length_a   1.000
_cell.length_b   1.000
_cell.length_c   1.000
_cell.angle_alpha   90.00
_cell.angle_beta   90.00
_cell.angle_gamma   90.00
#
_symmetry.space_group_name_H-M   'P 1'
#
loop_
_entity.id
_entity.type
_entity.pdbx_description
1 polymer ?
#
loop_
_entity_poly.entity_id
_entity_poly.type
_entity_poly.pdbx_seq_one_letter_code
_entity_poly.pdbx_strand_id
1 'polypeptide(L)' 'TDIWVRFQNMRGHNCYYVCADDAHGTAIMLRAEREGITPEQLIDRIRQEHQEDFAGFHIRFDNYYST' A
#
# COMPACT_ATOMS: atom_id res chain seq x y z
N THR A 1 -12.24 -0.99 -2.91
CA THR A 1 -12.18 -2.47 -2.95
C THR A 1 -12.50 -3.09 -1.60
N ASP A 2 -12.06 -2.51 -0.47
CA ASP A 2 -12.40 -2.94 0.90
C ASP A 2 -13.89 -3.28 1.14
N ILE A 3 -14.82 -2.38 0.83
CA ILE A 3 -16.27 -2.61 1.02
C ILE A 3 -16.76 -3.89 0.33
N TRP A 4 -16.26 -4.16 -0.88
CA TRP A 4 -16.65 -5.33 -1.65
C TRP A 4 -16.14 -6.63 -1.00
N VAL A 5 -14.88 -6.65 -0.55
CA VAL A 5 -14.31 -7.81 0.14
C VAL A 5 -15.09 -8.11 1.42
N ARG A 6 -15.39 -7.07 2.22
CA ARG A 6 -16.19 -7.24 3.45
C ARG A 6 -17.56 -7.81 3.13
N PHE A 7 -18.23 -7.29 2.10
CA PHE A 7 -19.50 -7.81 1.64
C PHE A 7 -19.40 -9.30 1.26
N GLN A 8 -18.41 -9.69 0.45
CA GLN A 8 -18.21 -11.08 0.04
C GLN A 8 -17.97 -12.00 1.25
N ASN A 9 -17.14 -11.56 2.21
CA ASN A 9 -16.87 -12.31 3.44
C ASN A 9 -18.13 -12.48 4.30
N MET A 10 -18.96 -11.44 4.43
CA MET A 10 -20.26 -11.52 5.13
C MET A 10 -21.26 -12.44 4.43
N ARG A 11 -21.13 -12.65 3.12
CA ARG A 11 -21.92 -13.63 2.35
C ARG A 11 -21.41 -15.06 2.47
N GLY A 12 -20.34 -15.30 3.22
CA GLY A 12 -19.73 -16.62 3.40
C GLY A 12 -18.81 -17.04 2.26
N HIS A 13 -18.43 -16.11 1.36
CA HIS A 13 -17.42 -16.38 0.34
C HIS A 13 -16.02 -16.24 0.94
N ASN A 14 -15.08 -17.05 0.44
CA ASN A 14 -13.67 -16.86 0.72
C ASN A 14 -13.09 -15.83 -0.29
N CYS A 15 -12.70 -14.66 0.19
CA CYS A 15 -12.16 -13.58 -0.61
C CYS A 15 -10.81 -13.13 -0.04
N TYR A 16 -9.77 -13.15 -0.87
CA TYR A 16 -8.44 -12.65 -0.51
C TYR A 16 -8.25 -11.24 -1.04
N TYR A 17 -7.91 -10.31 -0.15
CA TYR A 17 -7.66 -8.91 -0.47
C TYR A 17 -6.15 -8.62 -0.50
N VAL A 18 -5.63 -8.48 -1.71
CA VAL A 18 -4.20 -8.20 -1.97
C VAL A 18 -4.02 -6.80 -2.52
N CYS A 19 -2.99 -6.10 -2.08
CA CYS A 19 -2.58 -4.80 -2.61
C CYS A 19 -1.04 -4.64 -2.49
N ALA A 20 -0.48 -3.64 -3.15
CA ALA A 20 0.95 -3.37 -3.10
C ALA A 20 1.25 -1.89 -3.31
N ASP A 21 2.38 -1.45 -2.77
CA ASP A 21 3.05 -0.24 -3.24
C ASP A 21 3.71 -0.48 -4.58
N ASP A 22 3.50 0.44 -5.52
CA ASP A 22 4.28 0.49 -6.76
C ASP A 22 5.57 1.28 -6.50
N ALA A 23 6.65 0.55 -6.23
CA ALA A 23 7.91 1.12 -5.75
C ALA A 23 8.95 1.31 -6.87
N HIS A 24 8.53 1.30 -8.13
CA HIS A 24 9.41 1.49 -9.29
C HIS A 24 9.09 2.76 -10.10
N GLY A 25 10.07 3.19 -10.90
CA GLY A 25 9.87 4.19 -11.94
C GLY A 25 10.50 5.57 -11.70
N THR A 26 10.60 6.35 -12.78
CA THR A 26 11.33 7.64 -12.80
C THR A 26 10.77 8.68 -11.84
N ALA A 27 9.46 8.64 -11.56
CA ALA A 27 8.84 9.57 -10.63
C ALA A 27 9.44 9.46 -9.21
N ILE A 28 9.72 8.25 -8.74
CA ILE A 28 10.32 8.01 -7.42
C ILE A 28 11.75 8.54 -7.39
N MET A 29 12.56 8.24 -8.42
CA MET A 29 13.93 8.72 -8.53
C MET A 29 14.01 10.26 -8.50
N LEU A 30 13.17 10.94 -9.29
CA LEU A 30 13.15 12.40 -9.34
C LEU A 30 12.67 13.03 -8.03
N ARG A 31 11.74 12.38 -7.32
CA ARG A 31 11.28 12.86 -6.01
C ARG A 31 12.36 12.67 -4.95
N ALA A 32 13.00 11.50 -4.92
CA ALA A 32 14.08 11.20 -3.98
C ALA A 32 15.26 12.17 -4.16
N GLU A 33 15.65 12.45 -5.42
CA GLU A 33 16.68 13.44 -5.75
C GLU A 33 16.33 14.84 -5.23
N ARG A 34 15.09 15.31 -5.45
CA ARG A 34 14.62 16.61 -4.94
C ARG A 34 14.64 16.70 -3.42
N GLU A 35 14.37 15.60 -2.73
CA GLU A 35 14.37 15.50 -1.28
C GLU A 35 15.76 15.22 -0.69
N GLY A 36 16.78 14.99 -1.53
CA GLY A 36 18.14 14.69 -1.10
C GLY A 36 18.29 13.34 -0.39
N ILE A 37 17.42 12.38 -0.70
CA ILE A 37 17.41 11.03 -0.11
C ILE A 37 17.54 9.97 -1.21
N THR A 38 17.82 8.73 -0.82
CA THR A 38 17.81 7.59 -1.75
C THR A 38 16.36 7.21 -2.12
N PRO A 39 16.13 6.65 -3.32
CA PRO A 39 14.82 6.10 -3.69
C PRO A 39 14.29 5.10 -2.68
N GLU A 40 15.14 4.23 -2.12
CA GLU A 40 14.77 3.22 -1.14
C GLU A 40 14.26 3.86 0.16
N GLN A 41 14.92 4.92 0.65
CA GLN A 41 14.45 5.66 1.81
C GLN A 41 13.09 6.33 1.57
N LEU A 42 12.86 6.83 0.36
CA LEU A 42 11.57 7.41 -0.01
C LEU A 42 10.48 6.32 -0.03
N ILE A 43 10.76 5.16 -0.62
CA ILE A 43 9.85 4.02 -0.68
C ILE A 43 9.49 3.55 0.74
N ASP A 44 10.48 3.35 1.60
CA ASP A 44 10.26 2.89 2.97
C ASP A 44 9.40 3.87 3.77
N ARG A 45 9.65 5.18 3.63
CA ARG A 45 8.87 6.21 4.31
C ARG A 45 7.42 6.21 3.84
N ILE A 46 7.20 6.20 2.52
CA ILE A 46 5.87 6.22 1.92
C ILE A 46 5.10 4.95 2.29
N ARG A 47 5.77 3.79 2.31
CA ARG A 47 5.19 2.52 2.74
C ARG A 47 4.71 2.56 4.20
N GLN A 48 5.43 3.24 5.08
CA GLN A 48 5.00 3.44 6.47
C GLN A 48 3.76 4.34 6.53
N GLU A 49 3.80 5.50 5.85
CA GLU A 49 2.67 6.43 5.76
C GLU A 49 1.40 5.74 5.24
N HIS A 50 1.50 4.95 4.16
CA HIS A 50 0.38 4.19 3.62
C HIS A 50 -0.19 3.18 4.63
N GLN A 51 0.66 2.43 5.34
CA GLN A 51 0.20 1.47 6.35
C GLN A 51 -0.53 2.15 7.51
N GLU A 52 -0.04 3.31 7.96
CA GLU A 52 -0.69 4.12 8.98
C GLU A 52 -2.05 4.62 8.51
N ASP A 53 -2.13 5.15 7.28
CA ASP A 53 -3.38 5.61 6.68
C ASP A 53 -4.39 4.46 6.57
N PHE A 54 -3.99 3.31 6.02
CA PHE A 54 -4.87 2.15 5.91
C PHE A 54 -5.37 1.67 7.27
N ALA A 55 -4.51 1.64 8.28
CA ALA A 55 -4.91 1.31 9.64
C ALA A 55 -5.92 2.34 10.20
N GLY A 56 -5.70 3.63 9.95
CA GLY A 56 -6.59 4.72 10.33
C GLY A 56 -7.97 4.65 9.68
N PHE A 57 -8.04 4.19 8.42
CA PHE A 57 -9.30 3.90 7.72
C PHE A 57 -9.88 2.52 8.02
N HIS A 58 -9.25 1.75 8.92
CA HIS A 58 -9.60 0.36 9.24
C HIS A 58 -9.61 -0.58 8.05
N ILE A 59 -8.86 -0.28 7.00
CA ILE A 59 -8.68 -1.14 5.83
C ILE A 59 -7.74 -2.28 6.21
N ARG A 60 -8.16 -3.51 5.91
CA ARG A 60 -7.38 -4.71 6.20
C ARG A 60 -7.17 -5.51 4.93
N PHE A 61 -5.91 -5.65 4.54
CA PHE A 61 -5.48 -6.56 3.49
C PHE A 61 -5.12 -7.92 4.09
N ASP A 62 -5.30 -8.98 3.31
CA ASP A 62 -4.75 -10.30 3.63
C ASP A 62 -3.26 -10.38 3.25
N ASN A 63 -2.86 -9.60 2.25
CA ASN A 63 -1.47 -9.42 1.86
C ASN A 63 -1.24 -8.01 1.32
N TYR A 64 -0.25 -7.30 1.89
CA TYR A 64 0.19 -6.01 1.40
C TYR A 64 1.68 -6.09 1.02
N TYR A 65 1.98 -5.90 -0.26
CA TYR A 65 3.30 -6.10 -0.85
C TYR A 65 3.95 -4.78 -1.31
N SER A 66 5.15 -4.84 -1.86
CA SER A 66 5.84 -3.71 -2.50
C SER A 66 6.65 -4.26 -3.66
N THR A 67 6.46 -3.69 -4.86
CA THR A 67 7.08 -4.20 -6.09
C THR A 67 8.56 -3.92 -6.19
#